data_AF-F3YB95-F1
#
_entry.id   AF-F3YB95-F1
#
_cell.length_a   1.000
_cell.length_b   1.000
_cell.length_c   1.000
_cell.angle_alpha   90.00
_cell.angle_beta   90.00
_cell.angle_gamma   90.00
#
_symmetry.space_group_name_H-M   'P 1'
#
loop_
_entity.id
_entity.type
_entity.pdbx_description
1 polymer ?
#
loop_
_entity_poly.entity_id
_entity_poly.type
_entity_poly.pdbx_seq_one_letter_code
_entity_poly.pdbx_strand_id
1 'polypeptide(L)' 'MRYIIVLFWSFILGQVACYIGGALSKQSYDFMWSTIISLTAGIIIILIGHFALPKKKADLPSI' A
#
# COMPACT_ATOMS: atom_id res chain seq x y z
N MET A 1 -9.03 11.79 -3.02
CA MET A 1 -8.45 11.91 -1.66
C MET A 1 -8.01 10.55 -1.09
N ARG A 2 -8.91 9.57 -0.90
CA ARG A 2 -8.57 8.29 -0.21
C ARG A 2 -7.43 7.50 -0.85
N TYR A 3 -7.36 7.39 -2.18
CA TYR A 3 -6.32 6.61 -2.87
C TYR A 3 -4.91 7.22 -2.78
N ILE A 4 -4.79 8.56 -2.85
CA ILE A 4 -3.51 9.26 -2.66
C ILE A 4 -2.96 9.01 -1.25
N ILE A 5 -3.83 9.06 -0.23
CA ILE A 5 -3.44 8.83 1.17
C ILE A 5 -2.97 7.38 1.35
N VAL A 6 -3.67 6.41 0.75
CA VAL A 6 -3.28 5.00 0.79
C VAL A 6 -1.93 4.76 0.10
N LEU A 7 -1.67 5.39 -1.04
CA LEU A 7 -0.37 5.31 -1.71
C LEU A 7 0.75 5.90 -0.86
N PHE A 8 0.54 7.08 -0.29
CA PHE A 8 1.53 7.75 0.54
C PHE A 8 1.89 6.91 1.77
N TRP A 9 0.88 6.39 2.47
CA TRP A 9 1.11 5.52 3.64
C TRP A 9 1.70 4.17 3.27
N SER A 10 1.27 3.56 2.16
CA SER A 10 1.83 2.30 1.68
C SER A 10 3.30 2.44 1.29
N PHE A 11 3.69 3.59 0.72
CA PHE A 11 5.08 3.85 0.36
C PHE A 11 5.96 3.94 1.60
N ILE A 12 5.55 4.76 2.59
CA ILE A 12 6.30 4.92 3.85
C ILE A 12 6.42 3.58 4.59
N LEU A 13 5.32 2.85 4.75
CA LEU A 13 5.33 1.55 5.42
C LEU A 13 6.14 0.50 4.65
N GLY A 14 6.10 0.52 3.32
CA GLY A 14 6.92 -0.35 2.48
C GLY A 14 8.42 -0.11 2.65
N GLN A 15 8.85 1.16 2.73
CA GLN A 15 10.25 1.51 2.99
C GLN A 15 10.72 1.06 4.37
N VAL A 16 9.89 1.24 5.40
CA VAL A 16 10.19 0.77 6.77
C VAL A 16 10.28 -0.75 6.81
N ALA A 17 9.36 -1.46 6.17
CA ALA A 17 9.37 -2.92 6.11
C ALA A 17 10.61 -3.47 5.38
N CYS A 18 11.00 -2.88 4.25
CA CYS A 18 12.21 -3.25 3.51
C CYS A 18 13.49 -2.92 4.30
N TYR A 19 13.52 -1.82 5.05
CA TYR A 19 14.64 -1.49 5.93
C TYR A 19 14.81 -2.54 7.03
N ILE A 20 13.72 -2.92 7.72
CA ILE A 20 13.74 -3.96 8.75
C ILE A 20 14.12 -5.32 8.15
N GLY A 21 13.57 -5.66 6.98
CA GLY A 21 13.89 -6.89 6.27
C GLY A 21 15.37 -6.97 5.88
N GLY A 22 15.93 -5.89 5.32
CA GLY A 22 17.35 -5.81 4.97
C GLY A 22 18.27 -5.92 6.19
N ALA A 23 17.91 -5.23 7.29
CA ALA A 23 18.63 -5.31 8.56
C ALA A 23 18.66 -6.73 9.13
N LEU A 24 17.54 -7.46 9.03
CA LEU A 24 17.44 -8.86 9.48
C LEU A 24 18.28 -9.81 8.61
N SER A 25 18.33 -9.57 7.30
CA SER A 25 19.12 -10.37 6.36
C SER A 25 20.62 -10.02 6.37
N LYS A 26 21.06 -9.05 7.20
CA LYS A 26 22.44 -8.51 7.22
C LYS A 26 22.93 -8.05 5.84
N GLN A 27 22.01 -7.75 4.92
CA GLN A 27 22.33 -7.28 3.58
C GLN A 27 22.44 -5.75 3.63
N SER A 28 23.27 -5.15 2.77
CA SER A 28 23.26 -3.70 2.62
C SER A 28 21.90 -3.23 2.13
N TYR A 29 21.32 -2.25 2.81
CA TYR A 29 20.05 -1.66 2.41
C TYR A 29 20.23 -0.97 1.06
N ASP A 30 19.50 -1.45 0.05
CA ASP A 30 19.44 -0.83 -1.27
C ASP A 30 18.10 -0.10 -1.43
N PHE A 31 18.19 1.22 -1.49
CA PHE A 31 17.05 2.11 -1.65
C PHE A 31 16.28 1.87 -2.96
N MET A 32 16.97 1.45 -4.02
CA MET A 32 16.36 1.19 -5.32
C MET A 32 15.41 -0.02 -5.24
N TRP A 33 15.89 -1.13 -4.66
CA TRP A 33 15.07 -2.34 -4.46
C TRP A 33 13.92 -2.08 -3.49
N SER A 34 14.17 -1.36 -2.39
CA SER A 34 13.14 -0.98 -1.42
C SER A 34 12.01 -0.15 -2.05
N THR A 35 12.37 0.77 -2.95
CA THR A 35 11.42 1.60 -3.69
C THR A 35 10.54 0.77 -4.63
N ILE A 36 11.13 -0.14 -5.40
CA ILE A 36 10.39 -1.04 -6.31
C ILE A 36 9.40 -1.92 -5.53
N ILE A 37 9.83 -2.51 -4.40
CA ILE A 37 8.98 -3.36 -3.57
C ILE A 37 7.84 -2.56 -2.96
N SER A 38 8.11 -1.36 -2.42
CA SER A 38 7.08 -0.50 -1.82
C SER A 38 6.04 -0.01 -2.84
N LEU A 39 6.46 0.33 -4.07
CA LEU A 39 5.56 0.70 -5.16
C LEU A 39 4.67 -0.46 -5.59
N THR A 40 5.26 -1.65 -5.73
CA THR A 40 4.53 -2.87 -6.09
C THR A 40 3.50 -3.24 -5.02
N ALA A 41 3.88 -3.17 -3.75
CA ALA A 41 2.97 -3.38 -2.63
C ALA A 41 1.82 -2.37 -2.60
N GLY A 42 2.09 -1.08 -2.86
CA GLY A 42 1.06 -0.04 -2.94
C GLY A 42 0.05 -0.27 -4.05
N ILE A 43 0.50 -0.73 -5.22
CA ILE A 43 -0.38 -1.10 -6.34
C ILE A 43 -1.30 -2.27 -5.95
N ILE A 44 -0.76 -3.30 -5.30
CA ILE A 44 -1.53 -4.46 -4.82
C ILE A 44 -2.59 -4.02 -3.80
N ILE A 45 -2.23 -3.15 -2.85
CA ILE A 45 -3.16 -2.66 -1.82
C ILE A 45 -4.31 -1.85 -2.44
N ILE A 46 -4.04 -1.03 -3.46
CA ILE A 46 -5.11 -0.31 -4.19
C ILE A 46 -6.03 -1.29 -4.91
N LEU A 47 -5.47 -2.28 -5.61
CA LEU A 47 -6.22 -3.31 -6.32
C LEU A 47 -7.16 -4.06 -5.36
N ILE A 48 -6.63 -4.52 -4.23
CA ILE A 48 -7.42 -5.15 -3.17
C ILE A 48 -8.50 -4.18 -2.67
N GLY A 49 -8.15 -2.92 -2.40
CA GLY A 49 -9.13 -1.91 -2.00
C GLY A 49 -10.22 -1.64 -3.05
N HIS A 50 -9.94 -1.82 -4.33
CA HIS A 50 -10.93 -1.66 -5.39
C HIS A 50 -11.88 -2.86 -5.48
N PHE A 51 -11.35 -4.08 -5.36
CA PHE A 51 -12.15 -5.31 -5.45
C PHE A 51 -12.85 -5.71 -4.14
N ALA A 52 -12.25 -5.42 -2.99
CA ALA A 52 -12.75 -5.84 -1.69
C ALA A 52 -13.81 -4.90 -1.10
N LEU A 53 -13.94 -3.67 -1.60
CA LEU A 53 -15.03 -2.79 -1.17
C LEU A 53 -16.32 -3.15 -1.93
N PRO A 54 -17.34 -3.70 -1.25
CA PRO A 54 -18.65 -3.82 -1.87
C PRO A 54 -19.16 -2.41 -2.19
N LYS A 55 -19.63 -2.23 -3.42
CA LYS A 55 -20.28 -0.99 -3.87
C LYS A 55 -21.37 -0.65 -2.84
N LYS A 56 -21.17 0.41 -2.05
CA LYS A 56 -22.20 0.92 -1.13
C LYS A 56 -23.44 1.14 -1.99
N LYS A 57 -24.47 0.30 -1.81
CA LYS A 57 -25.79 0.54 -2.39
C LYS A 57 -26.20 1.88 -1.80
N ALA A 58 -26.37 2.87 -2.67
CA ALA A 58 -26.90 4.16 -2.28
C ALA A 58 -28.22 3.89 -1.56
N ASP A 59 -28.21 4.21 -0.28
CA ASP A 59 -29.33 4.17 0.64
C ASP A 59 -30.45 5.03 0.00
N LEU A 60 -31.38 4.39 -0.73
CA LEU A 60 -32.55 5.09 -1.27
C LEU A 60 -33.36 5.61 -0.08
N PRO A 61 -33.66 6.91 0.01
CA PRO A 61 -34.65 7.39 0.96
C PRO A 61 -36.00 6.82 0.53
N SER A 62 -36.49 5.85 1.29
CA SER A 62 -37.87 5.39 1.22
C SER A 62 -38.72 6.24 2.18
N ILE A 63 -38.93 7.53 1.88
CA ILE A 63 -40.09 8.34 2.32
C ILE A 63 -40.33 9.41 1.28
#